data_AF-A0A4R3TCB8-F1
#
_entry.id   AF-A0A4R3TCB8-F1
#
_cell.length_a   1.000
_cell.length_b   1.000
_cell.length_c   1.000
_cell.angle_alpha   90.00
_cell.angle_beta   90.00
_cell.angle_gamma   90.00
#
_symmetry.space_group_name_H-M   'P 1'
#
loop_
_entity.id
_entity.type
_entity.pdbx_description
1 polymer ?
#
loop_
_entity_poly.entity_id
_entity_poly.type
_entity_poly.pdbx_seq_one_letter_code
_entity_poly.pdbx_strand_id
1 'polypeptide(L)' 'MALTEDSLIRSIEEFAALHGEVDAETPLFSSGTLDSVAMLNLIMFVERETGTEIRAEDVTLENFDTATRILDFARKLAA' A
#
# COMPACT_ATOMS: atom_id res chain seq x y z
N MET A 1 -8.21 -11.79 -4.37
CA MET A 1 -9.05 -11.04 -5.34
C MET A 1 -8.09 -10.32 -6.27
N ALA A 2 -8.53 -9.69 -7.36
CA ALA A 2 -7.61 -8.80 -8.06
C ALA A 2 -7.43 -7.55 -7.19
N LEU A 3 -6.19 -7.20 -6.83
CA LEU A 3 -5.90 -5.95 -6.14
C LEU A 3 -6.36 -4.78 -7.03
N THR A 4 -7.31 -3.98 -6.54
CA THR A 4 -7.79 -2.76 -7.21
C THR A 4 -7.45 -1.52 -6.38
N GLU A 5 -7.41 -0.37 -7.04
CA GLU A 5 -7.19 0.94 -6.40
C GLU A 5 -8.18 1.18 -5.24
N ASP A 6 -9.49 1.00 -5.48
CA ASP A 6 -10.52 1.15 -4.44
C ASP A 6 -10.31 0.23 -3.24
N SER A 7 -9.91 -1.04 -3.49
CA SER A 7 -9.65 -1.99 -2.40
C SER A 7 -8.42 -1.61 -1.59
N LEU A 8 -7.40 -1.10 -2.26
CA LEU A 8 -6.14 -0.68 -1.66
C LEU A 8 -6.33 0.58 -0.82
N ILE A 9 -6.98 1.61 -1.37
CA ILE A 9 -7.28 2.86 -0.65
C ILE A 9 -8.10 2.55 0.59
N ARG A 10 -9.15 1.74 0.46
CA ARG A 10 -9.98 1.34 1.61
C ARG A 10 -9.18 0.61 2.69
N SER A 11 -8.27 -0.28 2.31
CA SER A 11 -7.42 -0.98 3.28
C SER A 11 -6.42 -0.03 3.95
N ILE A 12 -5.86 0.94 3.21
CA ILE A 12 -4.98 1.96 3.78
C ILE A 12 -5.74 2.82 4.80
N GLU A 13 -6.95 3.27 4.45
CA GLU A 13 -7.83 4.01 5.36
C GLU A 13 -8.15 3.22 6.63
N GLU A 14 -8.44 1.93 6.50
CA GLU A 14 -8.69 1.04 7.63
C GLU A 14 -7.45 0.88 8.52
N PHE A 15 -6.26 0.69 7.94
CA PHE A 15 -5.03 0.49 8.70
C PHE A 15 -4.52 1.76 9.37
N ALA A 16 -4.66 2.90 8.72
CA ALA A 16 -4.22 4.19 9.24
C ALA A 16 -5.31 4.91 10.07
N ALA A 17 -6.50 4.32 10.20
CA ALA A 17 -7.68 4.92 10.83
C ALA A 17 -8.04 6.31 10.24
N LEU A 18 -7.87 6.46 8.93
CA LEU A 18 -8.19 7.67 8.17
C LEU A 18 -9.55 7.50 7.53
N HIS A 19 -10.51 8.34 7.90
CA HIS A 19 -11.89 8.22 7.44
C HIS A 19 -12.17 9.13 6.24
N GLY A 20 -11.74 8.73 5.04
CA GLY A 20 -12.02 9.47 3.79
C GLY A 20 -11.01 10.55 3.42
N GLU A 21 -9.80 10.52 4.01
CA GLU A 21 -8.75 11.53 3.78
C GLU A 21 -7.60 11.03 2.89
N VAL A 22 -7.73 9.84 2.30
CA VAL A 22 -6.70 9.24 1.44
C VAL A 22 -7.16 9.17 0.00
N ASP A 23 -6.39 9.79 -0.90
CA ASP A 23 -6.54 9.68 -2.34
C ASP A 23 -5.37 8.85 -2.91
N ALA A 24 -5.46 8.44 -4.17
CA ALA A 24 -4.49 7.59 -4.85
C ALA A 24 -3.07 8.20 -4.85
N GLU A 25 -2.99 9.53 -4.92
CA GLU A 25 -1.74 10.31 -4.92
C GLU A 25 -1.38 10.90 -3.56
N THR A 26 -2.17 10.65 -2.51
CA THR A 26 -1.86 11.13 -1.17
C THR A 26 -0.56 10.49 -0.69
N PRO A 27 0.46 11.28 -0.30
CA PRO A 27 1.65 10.73 0.31
C PRO A 27 1.28 10.11 1.65
N LEU A 28 1.71 8.87 1.87
CA LEU A 28 1.40 8.07 3.05
C LEU A 28 2.61 7.96 3.97
N PHE A 29 3.80 7.82 3.37
CA PHE A 29 5.05 7.63 4.11
C PHE A 29 5.74 8.95 4.38
N SER A 30 5.93 9.76 3.34
CA SER A 30 6.63 11.04 3.44
C SER A 30 5.85 12.07 4.26
N SER A 31 4.54 11.91 4.39
CA SER A 31 3.65 12.69 5.26
C SER A 31 3.62 12.20 6.71
N GLY A 32 4.09 10.97 6.99
CA GLY A 32 3.93 10.31 8.29
C GLY A 32 2.51 9.83 8.59
N THR A 33 1.66 9.73 7.57
CA THR A 33 0.27 9.29 7.67
C THR A 33 0.16 7.79 7.97
N LEU A 34 1.05 6.96 7.43
CA LEU A 34 1.21 5.55 7.79
C LEU A 34 2.22 5.39 8.92
N ASP A 35 1.81 4.75 10.01
CA ASP A 35 2.73 4.30 11.05
C ASP A 35 3.42 2.97 10.69
N SER A 36 4.39 2.55 11.50
CA SER A 36 5.12 1.31 11.28
C SER A 36 4.26 0.04 11.33
N VAL A 37 3.12 0.05 12.03
CA VAL A 37 2.24 -1.13 12.18
C VAL A 37 1.29 -1.22 10.99
N ALA A 38 0.68 -0.10 10.61
CA ALA A 38 -0.15 0.04 9.42
C ALA A 38 0.65 -0.28 8.16
N MET A 39 1.92 0.12 8.10
CA MET A 39 2.86 -0.28 7.05
C MET A 39 3.01 -1.80 6.95
N LEU A 40 3.25 -2.49 8.06
CA LEU A 40 3.37 -3.95 8.05
C LEU A 40 2.06 -4.62 7.61
N ASN A 41 0.91 -4.12 8.05
CA ASN A 41 -0.39 -4.61 7.62
C ASN A 41 -0.62 -4.42 6.12
N LEU A 42 -0.19 -3.27 5.57
CA LEU A 42 -0.28 -2.96 4.16
C LEU A 42 0.60 -3.88 3.31
N ILE A 43 1.84 -4.13 3.74
CA ILE A 43 2.75 -5.08 3.09
C ILE A 43 2.12 -6.47 3.06
N MET A 44 1.67 -6.98 4.22
CA MET A 44 1.02 -8.30 4.32
C MET A 44 -0.25 -8.38 3.45
N PHE A 45 -1.02 -7.30 3.34
CA PHE A 45 -2.18 -7.23 2.48
C PHE A 45 -1.80 -7.37 1.01
N VAL A 46 -0.79 -6.61 0.54
CA VAL A 46 -0.31 -6.68 -0.85
C VAL A 46 0.24 -8.08 -1.15
N GLU A 47 1.09 -8.63 -0.29
CA GLU A 47 1.63 -9.98 -0.43
C GLU A 47 0.54 -11.05 -0.55
N ARG A 48 -0.53 -10.91 0.25
CA ARG A 48 -1.68 -11.84 0.20
C ARG A 48 -2.47 -11.73 -1.10
N GLU A 49 -2.67 -10.52 -1.62
CA GLU A 49 -3.43 -10.32 -2.86
C GLU A 49 -2.61 -10.67 -4.11
N THR A 50 -1.29 -10.50 -4.10
CA THR A 50 -0.40 -10.86 -5.22
C THR A 50 0.10 -12.31 -5.14
N GLY A 51 0.13 -12.90 -3.96
CA GLY A 51 0.74 -14.22 -3.72
C GLY A 51 2.26 -14.20 -3.78
N THR A 52 2.88 -13.04 -3.61
CA THR A 52 4.34 -12.83 -3.67
C THR A 52 4.87 -12.31 -2.34
N GLU A 53 6.13 -12.59 -2.01
CA GLU A 53 6.81 -11.98 -0.87
C GLU A 53 7.43 -10.64 -1.26
N ILE A 54 7.24 -9.62 -0.44
CA ILE A 54 7.81 -8.27 -0.63
C ILE A 54 9.05 -8.17 0.23
N ARG A 55 10.20 -7.90 -0.40
CA ARG A 55 11.46 -7.79 0.32
C ARG A 55 11.54 -6.41 0.98
N ALA A 56 12.19 -6.32 2.14
CA ALA A 56 12.37 -5.04 2.83
C ALA A 56 13.04 -3.96 1.94
N GLU A 57 13.90 -4.37 1.00
CA GLU A 57 14.55 -3.51 0.00
C GLU A 57 13.58 -2.92 -1.04
N ASP A 58 12.45 -3.58 -1.29
CA ASP A 58 11.42 -3.09 -2.21
C ASP A 58 10.51 -2.04 -1.56
N VAL A 59 10.51 -1.98 -0.22
CA VAL A 59 9.69 -1.05 0.56
C VAL A 59 10.37 0.31 0.63
N THR A 60 10.31 1.03 -0.49
CA THR A 60 10.90 2.36 -0.67
C THR A 60 9.80 3.40 -0.87
N LEU A 61 10.13 4.69 -0.70
CA LEU A 61 9.20 5.78 -1.04
C LEU A 61 8.78 5.73 -2.52
N GLU A 62 9.64 5.23 -3.41
CA GLU A 62 9.31 5.11 -4.83
C GLU A 62 8.21 4.08 -5.11
N ASN A 63 8.13 3.03 -4.30
CA ASN A 63 7.15 1.95 -4.45
C ASN A 63 5.95 2.07 -3.49
N PHE A 64 6.13 2.68 -2.33
CA PHE A 64 5.14 2.62 -1.23
C PHE A 64 4.60 3.98 -0.75
N ASP A 65 5.07 5.11 -1.28
CA ASP A 65 4.65 6.42 -0.75
C ASP A 65 3.20 6.80 -1.10
N THR A 66 2.61 6.26 -2.18
CA THR A 66 1.21 6.54 -2.56
C THR A 66 0.48 5.25 -2.96
N ALA A 67 -0.86 5.24 -2.90
CA ALA A 67 -1.63 4.06 -3.28
C ALA A 67 -1.43 3.69 -4.76
N THR A 68 -1.29 4.67 -5.65
CA THR A 68 -0.95 4.44 -7.07
C THR A 68 0.36 3.69 -7.22
N ARG A 69 1.41 4.11 -6.50
CA ARG A 69 2.74 3.47 -6.55
C ARG A 69 2.69 2.03 -6.06
N ILE A 70 1.96 1.79 -4.96
CA ILE A 70 1.79 0.46 -4.39
C ILE A 70 1.05 -0.44 -5.37
N LEU A 71 -0.01 0.05 -6.00
CA LEU A 71 -0.78 -0.70 -6.99
C LEU A 71 0.08 -1.06 -8.21
N ASP A 72 0.88 -0.12 -8.71
CA ASP A 72 1.80 -0.36 -9.82
C ASP A 72 2.92 -1.33 -9.45
N PHE A 73 3.44 -1.24 -8.22
CA PHE A 73 4.41 -2.20 -7.69
C PHE A 73 3.80 -3.62 -7.61
N ALA A 74 2.60 -3.75 -7.06
CA ALA A 74 1.89 -5.02 -6.97
C ALA A 74 1.58 -5.63 -8.35
N ARG A 75 1.24 -4.81 -9.35
CA ARG A 75 1.06 -5.26 -10.74
C ARG A 75 2.35 -5.83 -11.34
N LYS A 76 3.51 -5.24 -11.02
CA LYS A 76 4.82 -5.75 -11.48
C LYS A 76 5.20 -7.07 -10.81
N LEU A 77 4.76 -7.29 -9.56
CA LEU A 77 5.00 -8.54 -8.84
C LEU A 77 4.15 -9.71 -9.36
N ALA A 78 2.92 -9.42 -9.81
CA ALA A 78 2.00 -10.43 -10.33
C ALA A 78 2.23 -10.82 -11.80
N ALA A 79 3.21 -10.21 -12.48
CA ALA A 79 3.57 -10.45 -13.87
C ALA A 79 4.71 -11.47 -14.01
#